data_AF-A0A6G3Z0T8-F1
#
_entry.id   AF-A0A6G3Z0T8-F1
#
_cell.length_a   1.000
_cell.length_b   1.000
_cell.length_c   1.000
_cell.angle_alpha   90.00
_cell.angle_beta   90.00
_cell.angle_gamma   90.00
#
_symmetry.space_group_name_H-M   'P 1'
#
loop_
_entity.id
_entity.type
_entity.pdbx_description
1 polymer ?
#
loop_
_entity_poly.entity_id
_entity_poly.type
_entity_poly.pdbx_seq_one_letter_code
_entity_poly.pdbx_strand_id
1 'polypeptide(L)'
;MAQHVFYVDPSQGQDSREGVSATQPLKTLTEALRRSQTDTVIHLKAGLYIPGNGEQFPLTIPPGCQVIGEPGRSRPATILQGSGTLQNLNLGNQAVTCVLLSGATLQSVTLVNTQTQGIGVWMAEGRADLRDVAVLKCGQYGGVVLGNALPTIQTSVFEDCGTAGITFFNQGKGQLKQVICRSNETGVLVQNSASPLIQTCQLEQNKTGIRIADTAHPVLRGNRVVQNQTYGLSLTDRAIVDLGQAQEHGNNIFRNNSQADINNRSRRSLVSCGNDVLPQRVTGRIELIASELPDTSTVPALLFEQPTNVPINPPSPSPGSEESETVPKGSTRFSDMANHWAGPFVDGLTQAGATAGFEDGTFRPQQRVTRAQFAAFVLASFPDRPEKRAETQFSDVPSGFWARHALAQAQATGFLTGYPNGMMRPNEPITRIQAIVAVTNGLGLTGGRVDEIGIYRDRAQVPSYAVDALATA
;
A
#
# COMPACT_ATOMS: atom_id res chain seq x y z
N MET A 1 28.68 -5.82 4.74
CA MET A 1 28.77 -7.24 4.31
C MET A 1 28.75 -7.24 2.79
N ALA A 2 29.53 -8.10 2.13
CA ALA A 2 29.58 -8.14 0.67
C ALA A 2 28.25 -8.66 0.11
N GLN A 3 27.69 -7.97 -0.88
CA GLN A 3 26.46 -8.38 -1.55
C GLN A 3 26.76 -9.60 -2.43
N HIS A 4 26.03 -10.70 -2.24
CA HIS A 4 26.14 -11.87 -3.10
C HIS A 4 25.46 -11.59 -4.43
N VAL A 5 26.20 -11.78 -5.54
CA VAL A 5 25.69 -11.53 -6.90
C VAL A 5 25.84 -12.78 -7.75
N PHE A 6 24.76 -13.20 -8.40
CA PHE A 6 24.75 -14.28 -9.39
C PHE A 6 24.33 -13.77 -10.77
N TYR A 7 24.92 -14.34 -11.81
CA TYR A 7 24.54 -14.15 -13.20
C TYR A 7 24.02 -15.46 -13.78
N VAL A 8 22.89 -15.40 -14.49
CA VAL A 8 22.23 -16.57 -15.07
C VAL A 8 21.97 -16.36 -16.55
N ASP A 9 22.39 -17.30 -17.38
CA ASP A 9 22.14 -17.33 -18.82
C ASP A 9 21.57 -18.71 -19.21
N PRO A 10 20.31 -18.78 -19.67
CA PRO A 10 19.64 -20.05 -19.95
C PRO A 10 20.21 -20.77 -21.18
N SER A 11 21.00 -20.07 -22.00
CA SER A 11 21.57 -20.57 -23.25
C SER A 11 23.06 -20.94 -23.13
N GLN A 12 23.85 -20.13 -22.42
CA GLN A 12 25.31 -20.30 -22.31
C GLN A 12 25.80 -20.69 -20.90
N GLY A 13 24.91 -20.65 -19.91
CA GLY A 13 25.23 -20.95 -18.52
C GLY A 13 25.44 -22.43 -18.23
N GLN A 14 26.09 -22.71 -17.10
CA GLN A 14 26.26 -24.06 -16.56
C GLN A 14 26.11 -24.04 -15.04
N ASP A 15 25.25 -24.89 -14.50
CA ASP A 15 24.96 -24.93 -13.06
C ASP A 15 26.11 -25.51 -12.23
N SER A 16 27.12 -26.12 -12.85
CA SER A 16 28.36 -26.52 -12.18
C SER A 16 29.32 -25.36 -11.86
N ARG A 17 29.09 -24.17 -12.45
CA ARG A 17 29.93 -22.97 -12.23
C ARG A 17 29.55 -22.27 -10.93
N GLU A 18 30.40 -21.35 -10.46
CA GLU A 18 30.07 -20.50 -9.31
C GLU A 18 28.97 -19.48 -9.61
N GLY A 19 28.93 -18.94 -10.83
CA GLY A 19 27.89 -17.99 -11.25
C GLY A 19 28.13 -16.54 -10.85
N VAL A 20 29.26 -16.22 -10.23
CA VAL A 20 29.56 -14.87 -9.69
C VAL A 20 30.09 -13.88 -10.72
N SER A 21 30.23 -14.30 -11.99
CA SER A 21 30.68 -13.46 -13.10
C SER A 21 29.77 -13.65 -14.32
N ALA A 22 29.49 -12.55 -15.02
CA ALA A 22 28.73 -12.55 -16.27
C ALA A 22 29.39 -13.40 -17.39
N THR A 23 30.70 -13.66 -17.33
CA THR A 23 31.41 -14.51 -18.30
C THR A 23 31.31 -16.01 -17.96
N GLN A 24 30.92 -16.35 -16.74
CA GLN A 24 30.73 -17.73 -16.28
C GLN A 24 29.39 -17.88 -15.54
N PRO A 25 28.26 -17.60 -16.20
CA PRO A 25 26.95 -17.60 -15.56
C PRO A 25 26.48 -19.01 -15.23
N LEU A 26 25.58 -19.11 -14.25
CA LEU A 26 24.74 -20.30 -14.02
C LEU A 26 23.78 -20.48 -15.20
N LYS A 27 23.29 -21.71 -15.37
CA LYS A 27 22.32 -22.00 -16.42
C LYS A 27 20.90 -21.67 -15.98
N THR A 28 20.56 -22.02 -14.74
CA THR A 28 19.20 -21.92 -14.24
C THR A 28 19.07 -20.90 -13.11
N LEU A 29 17.92 -20.22 -13.08
CA LEU A 29 17.51 -19.40 -11.96
C LEU A 29 17.23 -20.30 -10.74
N THR A 30 16.72 -21.50 -10.97
CA THR A 30 16.57 -22.54 -9.94
C THR A 30 17.83 -22.71 -9.11
N GLU A 31 18.98 -22.91 -9.74
CA GLU A 31 20.23 -23.11 -9.02
C GLU A 31 20.72 -21.84 -8.32
N ALA A 32 20.54 -20.67 -8.94
CA ALA A 32 20.86 -19.39 -8.32
C ALA A 32 20.04 -19.14 -7.04
N LEU A 33 18.73 -19.40 -7.07
CA LEU A 33 17.83 -19.28 -5.92
C LEU A 33 18.21 -20.26 -4.81
N ARG A 34 18.57 -21.50 -5.15
CA ARG A 34 19.00 -22.52 -4.19
C ARG A 34 20.26 -22.11 -3.41
N ARG A 35 21.15 -21.35 -4.03
CA ARG A 35 22.40 -20.85 -3.43
C ARG A 35 22.25 -19.49 -2.75
N SER A 36 21.10 -18.84 -2.90
CA SER A 36 20.88 -17.48 -2.42
C SER A 36 20.79 -17.41 -0.90
N GLN A 37 21.35 -16.34 -0.35
CA GLN A 37 21.22 -15.92 1.04
C GLN A 37 20.45 -14.59 1.09
N THR A 38 20.17 -14.06 2.29
CA THR A 38 19.56 -12.74 2.45
C THR A 38 20.34 -11.68 1.65
N ASP A 39 19.63 -10.75 1.00
CA ASP A 39 20.18 -9.66 0.19
C ASP A 39 20.95 -10.06 -1.09
N THR A 40 20.81 -11.32 -1.55
CA THR A 40 21.39 -11.77 -2.83
C THR A 40 20.74 -11.07 -4.03
N VAL A 41 21.55 -10.69 -5.03
CA VAL A 41 21.10 -10.14 -6.31
C VAL A 41 21.38 -11.14 -7.43
N ILE A 42 20.37 -11.44 -8.25
CA ILE A 42 20.47 -12.36 -9.38
C ILE A 42 20.16 -11.59 -10.66
N HIS A 43 21.14 -11.51 -11.56
CA HIS A 43 20.98 -10.95 -12.90
C HIS A 43 20.66 -12.05 -13.91
N LEU A 44 19.55 -11.90 -14.61
CA LEU A 44 19.10 -12.81 -15.65
C LEU A 44 19.38 -12.21 -17.02
N LYS A 45 20.00 -12.99 -17.91
CA LYS A 45 20.13 -12.65 -19.32
C LYS A 45 18.75 -12.70 -19.99
N ALA A 46 18.54 -11.92 -21.07
CA ALA A 46 17.39 -12.13 -21.95
C ALA A 46 17.37 -13.58 -22.45
N GLY A 47 16.19 -14.20 -22.45
CA GLY A 47 16.05 -15.60 -22.81
C GLY A 47 14.81 -16.23 -22.20
N LEU A 48 14.57 -17.49 -22.60
CA LEU A 48 13.45 -18.29 -22.14
C LEU A 48 13.92 -19.25 -21.04
N TYR A 49 13.31 -19.16 -19.87
CA TYR A 49 13.58 -19.98 -18.68
C TYR A 49 12.37 -20.90 -18.48
N ILE A 50 12.55 -22.19 -18.80
CA ILE A 50 11.47 -23.19 -18.92
C ILE A 50 11.90 -24.52 -18.31
N PRO A 51 10.98 -25.43 -17.96
CA PRO A 51 11.37 -26.76 -17.50
C PRO A 51 12.30 -27.50 -18.48
N GLY A 52 12.12 -27.26 -19.78
CA GLY A 52 12.95 -27.86 -20.84
C GLY A 52 14.44 -27.48 -20.81
N ASN A 53 14.85 -26.40 -20.13
CA ASN A 53 16.27 -26.06 -19.95
C ASN A 53 16.78 -26.19 -18.51
N GLY A 54 16.00 -26.83 -17.65
CA GLY A 54 16.41 -27.22 -16.29
C GLY A 54 15.72 -26.46 -15.17
N GLU A 55 14.83 -25.51 -15.47
CA GLU A 55 14.10 -24.80 -14.42
C GLU A 55 13.11 -25.69 -13.67
N GLN A 56 13.04 -25.50 -12.36
CA GLN A 56 12.10 -26.19 -11.48
C GLN A 56 11.16 -25.15 -10.86
N PHE A 57 9.91 -25.18 -11.30
CA PHE A 57 8.85 -24.30 -10.81
C PHE A 57 8.15 -24.94 -9.59
N PRO A 58 7.57 -24.14 -8.67
CA PRO A 58 7.54 -22.69 -8.69
C PRO A 58 8.88 -22.07 -8.29
N LEU A 59 9.28 -21.00 -8.98
CA LEU A 59 10.49 -20.25 -8.67
C LEU A 59 10.21 -19.36 -7.46
N THR A 60 10.74 -19.75 -6.30
CA THR A 60 10.52 -19.04 -5.03
C THR A 60 11.68 -18.09 -4.74
N ILE A 61 11.41 -16.80 -4.72
CA ILE A 61 12.41 -15.76 -4.43
C ILE A 61 12.49 -15.58 -2.90
N PRO A 62 13.66 -15.86 -2.27
CA PRO A 62 13.81 -15.78 -0.83
C PRO A 62 13.66 -14.35 -0.26
N PRO A 63 13.46 -14.22 1.07
CA PRO A 63 13.37 -12.92 1.70
C PRO A 63 14.57 -12.02 1.41
N GLY A 64 14.31 -10.75 1.06
CA GLY A 64 15.33 -9.74 0.75
C GLY A 64 16.10 -9.94 -0.57
N CYS A 65 15.88 -11.04 -1.30
CA CYS A 65 16.58 -11.29 -2.56
C CYS A 65 15.99 -10.47 -3.71
N GLN A 66 16.84 -10.12 -4.68
CA GLN A 66 16.48 -9.35 -5.87
C GLN A 66 16.75 -10.17 -7.12
N VAL A 67 15.74 -10.30 -7.99
CA VAL A 67 15.89 -10.92 -9.31
C VAL A 67 15.64 -9.86 -10.37
N ILE A 68 16.64 -9.63 -11.22
CA ILE A 68 16.67 -8.54 -12.19
C ILE A 68 16.90 -9.14 -13.58
N GLY A 69 15.90 -9.07 -14.45
CA GLY A 69 16.02 -9.44 -15.85
C GLY A 69 16.43 -8.29 -16.76
N GLU A 70 16.46 -8.57 -18.05
CA GLU A 70 16.78 -7.56 -19.06
C GLU A 70 15.50 -6.86 -19.55
N PRO A 71 15.47 -5.52 -19.55
CA PRO A 71 14.36 -4.76 -20.12
C PRO A 71 14.26 -5.04 -21.63
N GLY A 72 13.08 -4.84 -22.21
CA GLY A 72 12.88 -4.98 -23.64
C GLY A 72 12.11 -3.81 -24.24
N ARG A 73 11.96 -3.79 -25.57
CA ARG A 73 11.35 -2.65 -26.29
C ARG A 73 9.88 -2.44 -25.95
N SER A 74 9.13 -3.51 -25.74
CA SER A 74 7.70 -3.45 -25.41
C SER A 74 7.37 -4.15 -24.09
N ARG A 75 8.13 -5.18 -23.75
CA ARG A 75 8.03 -5.98 -22.51
C ARG A 75 9.43 -6.52 -22.20
N PRO A 76 9.71 -6.91 -20.95
CA PRO A 76 11.00 -7.48 -20.59
C PRO A 76 11.37 -8.72 -21.42
N ALA A 77 12.66 -8.82 -21.76
CA ALA A 77 13.18 -9.87 -22.65
C ALA A 77 13.53 -11.18 -21.92
N THR A 78 13.57 -11.15 -20.58
CA THR A 78 13.72 -12.32 -19.72
C THR A 78 12.34 -12.94 -19.46
N ILE A 79 12.10 -14.17 -19.93
CA ILE A 79 10.80 -14.84 -19.87
C ILE A 79 10.90 -16.07 -18.98
N LEU A 80 10.18 -16.09 -17.85
CA LEU A 80 9.98 -17.25 -16.99
C LEU A 80 8.65 -17.90 -17.37
N GLN A 81 8.71 -19.09 -17.98
CA GLN A 81 7.53 -19.80 -18.46
C GLN A 81 7.49 -21.20 -17.87
N GLY A 82 6.51 -21.44 -17.01
CA GLY A 82 6.37 -22.72 -16.33
C GLY A 82 5.40 -22.64 -15.19
N SER A 83 5.19 -23.76 -14.52
CA SER A 83 4.27 -23.87 -13.40
C SER A 83 4.72 -25.01 -12.51
N GLY A 84 4.57 -24.83 -11.20
CA GLY A 84 4.77 -25.89 -10.23
C GLY A 84 3.80 -25.79 -9.07
N THR A 85 3.74 -26.85 -8.29
CA THR A 85 2.75 -26.99 -7.22
C THR A 85 3.21 -26.26 -5.97
N LEU A 86 2.47 -25.22 -5.58
CA LEU A 86 2.55 -24.58 -4.28
C LEU A 86 1.42 -25.12 -3.38
N GLN A 87 1.78 -25.72 -2.25
CA GLN A 87 0.80 -26.17 -1.27
C GLN A 87 0.41 -25.00 -0.36
N ASN A 88 -0.88 -24.64 -0.32
CA ASN A 88 -1.42 -23.67 0.61
C ASN A 88 -2.40 -24.36 1.56
N LEU A 89 -2.30 -24.06 2.86
CA LEU A 89 -3.14 -24.70 3.89
C LEU A 89 -4.64 -24.46 3.67
N ASN A 90 -5.03 -23.28 3.17
CA ASN A 90 -6.43 -22.89 3.01
C ASN A 90 -6.97 -23.10 1.60
N LEU A 91 -6.10 -23.05 0.59
CA LEU A 91 -6.46 -23.09 -0.83
C LEU A 91 -6.04 -24.40 -1.52
N GLY A 92 -5.39 -25.32 -0.81
CA GLY A 92 -4.88 -26.57 -1.37
C GLY A 92 -3.71 -26.34 -2.35
N ASN A 93 -3.59 -27.24 -3.32
CA ASN A 93 -2.53 -27.19 -4.33
C ASN A 93 -2.81 -26.11 -5.38
N GLN A 94 -1.84 -25.23 -5.59
CA GLN A 94 -1.90 -24.11 -6.52
C GLN A 94 -0.81 -24.25 -7.57
N ALA A 95 -1.13 -23.99 -8.84
CA ALA A 95 -0.18 -24.07 -9.95
C ALA A 95 0.46 -22.69 -10.17
N VAL A 96 1.70 -22.49 -9.72
CA VAL A 96 2.35 -21.17 -9.63
C VAL A 96 3.65 -21.13 -10.44
N THR A 97 3.90 -20.03 -11.15
CA THR A 97 5.19 -19.78 -11.80
C THR A 97 6.20 -19.20 -10.81
N CYS A 98 5.86 -18.10 -10.14
CA CYS A 98 6.77 -17.41 -9.22
C CYS A 98 6.13 -17.12 -7.87
N VAL A 99 6.89 -17.34 -6.79
CA VAL A 99 6.48 -17.01 -5.41
C VAL A 99 7.44 -15.95 -4.87
N LEU A 100 6.89 -14.85 -4.35
CA LEU A 100 7.66 -13.78 -3.73
C LEU A 100 7.49 -13.81 -2.21
N LEU A 101 8.59 -13.97 -1.49
CA LEU A 101 8.61 -13.90 -0.03
C LEU A 101 8.88 -12.46 0.46
N SER A 102 8.76 -12.23 1.76
CA SER A 102 8.88 -10.88 2.33
C SER A 102 10.25 -10.25 2.05
N GLY A 103 10.26 -9.08 1.45
CA GLY A 103 11.43 -8.32 1.02
C GLY A 103 11.93 -8.69 -0.38
N ALA A 104 11.35 -9.69 -1.04
CA ALA A 104 11.76 -10.11 -2.37
C ALA A 104 11.42 -9.03 -3.42
N THR A 105 12.32 -8.84 -4.37
CA THR A 105 12.15 -7.93 -5.51
C THR A 105 12.23 -8.69 -6.82
N LEU A 106 11.30 -8.41 -7.74
CA LEU A 106 11.33 -8.91 -9.11
C LEU A 106 11.25 -7.72 -10.08
N GLN A 107 12.26 -7.60 -10.95
CA GLN A 107 12.38 -6.47 -11.86
C GLN A 107 12.67 -6.91 -13.29
N SER A 108 12.00 -6.30 -14.28
CA SER A 108 12.28 -6.51 -15.71
C SER A 108 12.20 -7.98 -16.11
N VAL A 109 11.10 -8.64 -15.74
CA VAL A 109 10.83 -10.05 -16.04
C VAL A 109 9.42 -10.23 -16.59
N THR A 110 9.30 -11.14 -17.56
CA THR A 110 8.02 -11.62 -18.08
C THR A 110 7.68 -12.99 -17.46
N LEU A 111 6.48 -13.15 -16.90
CA LEU A 111 5.96 -14.40 -16.33
C LEU A 111 4.84 -14.98 -17.20
N VAL A 112 4.87 -16.28 -17.45
CA VAL A 112 3.87 -16.99 -18.28
C VAL A 112 3.44 -18.31 -17.63
N ASN A 113 2.13 -18.51 -17.43
CA ASN A 113 1.57 -19.75 -16.89
C ASN A 113 0.32 -20.27 -17.62
N THR A 114 0.51 -21.02 -18.71
CA THR A 114 -0.61 -21.49 -19.54
C THR A 114 -1.40 -22.67 -18.96
N GLN A 115 -1.13 -23.11 -17.73
CA GLN A 115 -1.96 -24.15 -17.09
C GLN A 115 -3.35 -23.59 -16.77
N THR A 116 -4.40 -24.41 -16.84
CA THR A 116 -5.79 -23.99 -16.61
C THR A 116 -6.03 -23.33 -15.24
N GLN A 117 -5.32 -23.75 -14.20
CA GLN A 117 -5.32 -23.12 -12.86
C GLN A 117 -4.01 -22.36 -12.60
N GLY A 118 -3.37 -21.89 -13.68
CA GLY A 118 -2.06 -21.28 -13.66
C GLY A 118 -2.09 -19.87 -13.06
N ILE A 119 -1.18 -19.65 -12.13
CA ILE A 119 -0.93 -18.39 -11.46
C ILE A 119 0.46 -17.89 -11.84
N GLY A 120 0.56 -16.64 -12.31
CA GLY A 120 1.85 -16.05 -12.67
C GLY A 120 2.70 -15.74 -11.44
N VAL A 121 2.18 -14.92 -10.52
CA VAL A 121 2.90 -14.52 -9.30
C VAL A 121 2.04 -14.67 -8.05
N TRP A 122 2.64 -15.22 -7.01
CA TRP A 122 2.02 -15.45 -5.70
C TRP A 122 2.71 -14.66 -4.60
N MET A 123 1.94 -13.87 -3.85
CA MET A 123 2.40 -13.03 -2.74
C MET A 123 1.48 -13.24 -1.53
N ALA A 124 2.01 -13.88 -0.47
CA ALA A 124 1.19 -14.24 0.68
C ALA A 124 1.50 -13.47 1.97
N GLU A 125 2.73 -12.98 2.13
CA GLU A 125 3.17 -12.36 3.37
C GLU A 125 4.21 -11.27 3.12
N GLY A 126 4.23 -10.29 4.01
CA GLY A 126 5.22 -9.22 4.00
C GLY A 126 5.12 -8.32 2.78
N ARG A 127 6.22 -7.63 2.46
CA ARG A 127 6.31 -6.68 1.36
C ARG A 127 7.05 -7.33 0.19
N ALA A 128 6.49 -7.34 -1.00
CA ALA A 128 7.22 -7.68 -2.23
C ALA A 128 7.23 -6.47 -3.15
N ASP A 129 8.30 -6.29 -3.93
CA ASP A 129 8.38 -5.21 -4.93
C ASP A 129 8.45 -5.81 -6.34
N LEU A 130 7.55 -5.36 -7.20
CA LEU A 130 7.52 -5.73 -8.61
C LEU A 130 7.61 -4.47 -9.44
N ARG A 131 8.62 -4.39 -10.31
CA ARG A 131 8.83 -3.24 -11.18
C ARG A 131 9.10 -3.69 -12.61
N ASP A 132 8.41 -3.10 -13.58
CA ASP A 132 8.60 -3.45 -15.00
C ASP A 132 8.41 -4.97 -15.22
N VAL A 133 7.35 -5.53 -14.62
CA VAL A 133 7.01 -6.95 -14.76
C VAL A 133 5.85 -7.11 -15.73
N ALA A 134 5.94 -8.09 -16.62
CA ALA A 134 4.82 -8.47 -17.50
C ALA A 134 4.31 -9.86 -17.13
N VAL A 135 3.05 -9.99 -16.74
CA VAL A 135 2.42 -11.28 -16.43
C VAL A 135 1.38 -11.60 -17.48
N LEU A 136 1.62 -12.66 -18.24
CA LEU A 136 0.94 -12.92 -19.50
C LEU A 136 0.38 -14.34 -19.55
N LYS A 137 -0.81 -14.50 -20.15
CA LYS A 137 -1.34 -15.82 -20.53
C LYS A 137 -1.45 -16.79 -19.36
N CYS A 138 -1.80 -16.28 -18.18
CA CYS A 138 -2.03 -17.10 -16.99
C CYS A 138 -3.43 -17.70 -17.04
N GLY A 139 -3.56 -19.03 -16.97
CA GLY A 139 -4.86 -19.67 -17.18
C GLY A 139 -5.92 -19.34 -16.13
N GLN A 140 -5.53 -18.86 -14.94
CA GLN A 140 -6.47 -18.39 -13.92
C GLN A 140 -6.16 -16.96 -13.45
N TYR A 141 -5.04 -16.73 -12.77
CA TYR A 141 -4.71 -15.41 -12.21
C TYR A 141 -3.34 -14.96 -12.68
N GLY A 142 -3.20 -13.70 -13.07
CA GLY A 142 -1.87 -13.14 -13.30
C GLY A 142 -1.11 -13.02 -11.98
N GLY A 143 -1.62 -12.20 -11.06
CA GLY A 143 -1.09 -12.06 -9.70
C GLY A 143 -2.10 -12.37 -8.61
N VAL A 144 -1.67 -13.01 -7.53
CA VAL A 144 -2.48 -13.25 -6.33
C VAL A 144 -1.79 -12.65 -5.11
N VAL A 145 -2.53 -11.78 -4.41
CA VAL A 145 -2.15 -11.16 -3.14
C VAL A 145 -3.11 -11.65 -2.07
N LEU A 146 -2.60 -12.30 -1.03
CA LEU A 146 -3.40 -12.88 0.05
C LEU A 146 -2.78 -12.59 1.42
N GLY A 147 -3.48 -13.04 2.47
CA GLY A 147 -2.96 -12.96 3.85
C GLY A 147 -2.73 -11.51 4.27
N ASN A 148 -1.56 -11.26 4.85
CA ASN A 148 -1.12 -9.92 5.27
C ASN A 148 -0.10 -9.32 4.30
N ALA A 149 -0.10 -9.76 3.04
CA ALA A 149 0.80 -9.23 2.03
C ALA A 149 0.53 -7.73 1.77
N LEU A 150 1.62 -6.98 1.56
CA LEU A 150 1.68 -5.55 1.30
C LEU A 150 2.61 -5.26 0.10
N PRO A 151 2.40 -5.88 -1.08
CA PRO A 151 3.26 -5.64 -2.22
C PRO A 151 3.13 -4.22 -2.78
N THR A 152 4.20 -3.77 -3.43
CA THR A 152 4.21 -2.58 -4.28
C THR A 152 4.46 -3.06 -5.71
N ILE A 153 3.55 -2.75 -6.62
CA ILE A 153 3.62 -3.18 -8.02
C ILE A 153 3.59 -1.92 -8.88
N GLN A 154 4.67 -1.68 -9.60
CA GLN A 154 4.92 -0.45 -10.33
C GLN A 154 5.20 -0.75 -11.80
N THR A 155 4.63 0.06 -12.70
CA THR A 155 4.98 0.07 -14.13
C THR A 155 4.92 -1.33 -14.74
N SER A 156 3.90 -2.11 -14.38
CA SER A 156 3.78 -3.54 -14.71
C SER A 156 2.53 -3.82 -15.54
N VAL A 157 2.51 -4.92 -16.27
CA VAL A 157 1.41 -5.29 -17.17
C VAL A 157 0.85 -6.67 -16.79
N PHE A 158 -0.46 -6.80 -16.69
CA PHE A 158 -1.19 -8.05 -16.50
C PHE A 158 -2.17 -8.25 -17.66
N GLU A 159 -1.92 -9.25 -18.49
CA GLU A 159 -2.60 -9.38 -19.78
C GLU A 159 -2.94 -10.83 -20.12
N ASP A 160 -4.12 -11.02 -20.71
CA ASP A 160 -4.59 -12.32 -21.22
C ASP A 160 -4.64 -13.39 -20.11
N CYS A 161 -5.04 -13.00 -18.90
CA CYS A 161 -5.22 -13.89 -17.76
C CYS A 161 -6.68 -14.30 -17.62
N GLY A 162 -6.92 -15.58 -17.32
CA GLY A 162 -8.25 -16.20 -17.38
C GLY A 162 -9.31 -15.50 -16.52
N THR A 163 -9.19 -15.58 -15.20
CA THR A 163 -10.16 -15.01 -14.23
C THR A 163 -9.84 -13.56 -13.89
N ALA A 164 -8.58 -13.25 -13.59
CA ALA A 164 -8.19 -11.86 -13.35
C ALA A 164 -6.72 -11.58 -13.66
N GLY A 165 -6.44 -10.34 -14.06
CA GLY A 165 -5.07 -9.85 -14.18
C GLY A 165 -4.38 -9.87 -12.82
N ILE A 166 -4.96 -9.20 -11.82
CA ILE A 166 -4.47 -9.24 -10.43
C ILE A 166 -5.62 -9.34 -9.42
N THR A 167 -5.42 -10.16 -8.39
CA THR A 167 -6.43 -10.47 -7.38
C THR A 167 -5.91 -10.20 -5.97
N PHE A 168 -6.72 -9.54 -5.14
CA PHE A 168 -6.51 -9.38 -3.71
C PHE A 168 -7.59 -10.15 -2.92
N PHE A 169 -7.16 -11.08 -2.07
CA PHE A 169 -8.00 -11.92 -1.23
C PHE A 169 -7.74 -11.68 0.27
N ASN A 170 -8.68 -12.12 1.11
CA ASN A 170 -8.59 -12.06 2.57
C ASN A 170 -8.29 -10.66 3.10
N GLN A 171 -7.14 -10.45 3.75
CA GLN A 171 -6.69 -9.14 4.26
C GLN A 171 -5.59 -8.53 3.39
N GLY A 172 -5.45 -9.02 2.15
CA GLY A 172 -4.44 -8.56 1.19
C GLY A 172 -4.54 -7.05 0.99
N LYS A 173 -3.40 -6.39 1.15
CA LYS A 173 -3.23 -4.95 0.94
C LYS A 173 -2.10 -4.75 -0.06
N GLY A 174 -1.68 -3.51 -0.28
CA GLY A 174 -0.60 -3.19 -1.19
C GLY A 174 -0.95 -2.04 -2.10
N GLN A 175 -0.05 -1.74 -3.02
CA GLN A 175 -0.15 -0.61 -3.92
C GLN A 175 0.06 -1.05 -5.36
N LEU A 176 -0.89 -0.70 -6.23
CA LEU A 176 -0.73 -0.75 -7.67
C LEU A 176 -0.49 0.67 -8.17
N LYS A 177 0.63 0.89 -8.87
CA LYS A 177 0.97 2.18 -9.45
C LYS A 177 1.37 2.02 -10.91
N GLN A 178 0.69 2.73 -11.82
CA GLN A 178 1.01 2.65 -13.26
C GLN A 178 0.96 1.21 -13.79
N VAL A 179 0.02 0.42 -13.26
CA VAL A 179 -0.22 -0.95 -13.71
C VAL A 179 -1.24 -0.95 -14.85
N ILE A 180 -0.97 -1.73 -15.89
CA ILE A 180 -1.89 -1.93 -17.02
C ILE A 180 -2.51 -3.33 -16.90
N CYS A 181 -3.83 -3.39 -16.78
CA CYS A 181 -4.58 -4.64 -16.87
C CYS A 181 -5.44 -4.66 -18.13
N ARG A 182 -5.22 -5.61 -19.04
CA ARG A 182 -6.02 -5.71 -20.28
C ARG A 182 -6.30 -7.12 -20.75
N SER A 183 -7.38 -7.29 -21.50
CA SER A 183 -7.79 -8.58 -22.07
C SER A 183 -7.99 -9.69 -21.04
N ASN A 184 -8.37 -9.35 -19.81
CA ASN A 184 -8.69 -10.32 -18.75
C ASN A 184 -10.21 -10.44 -18.56
N GLU A 185 -10.69 -11.49 -17.89
CA GLU A 185 -12.08 -11.50 -17.43
C GLU A 185 -12.34 -10.37 -16.42
N THR A 186 -11.45 -10.20 -15.44
CA THR A 186 -11.43 -9.04 -14.55
C THR A 186 -10.06 -8.39 -14.57
N GLY A 187 -9.95 -7.07 -14.76
CA GLY A 187 -8.66 -6.40 -14.69
C GLY A 187 -8.05 -6.48 -13.29
N VAL A 188 -8.77 -5.95 -12.29
CA VAL A 188 -8.42 -6.06 -10.86
C VAL A 188 -9.60 -6.62 -10.07
N LEU A 189 -9.37 -7.71 -9.34
CA LEU A 189 -10.35 -8.36 -8.48
C LEU A 189 -10.01 -8.14 -7.00
N VAL A 190 -10.95 -7.64 -6.21
CA VAL A 190 -10.77 -7.40 -4.76
C VAL A 190 -11.92 -8.04 -3.99
N GLN A 191 -11.60 -8.94 -3.05
CA GLN A 191 -12.59 -9.75 -2.33
C GLN A 191 -12.30 -9.80 -0.83
N ASN A 192 -13.24 -10.40 -0.07
CA ASN A 192 -13.21 -10.53 1.39
C ASN A 192 -13.03 -9.19 2.12
N SER A 193 -11.91 -8.95 2.78
CA SER A 193 -11.60 -7.73 3.55
C SER A 193 -10.34 -7.06 3.01
N ALA A 194 -10.03 -7.28 1.73
CA ALA A 194 -8.86 -6.74 1.08
C ALA A 194 -9.02 -5.24 0.81
N SER A 195 -7.89 -4.52 0.83
CA SER A 195 -7.86 -3.06 0.81
C SER A 195 -6.65 -2.47 0.09
N PRO A 196 -6.43 -2.81 -1.19
CA PRO A 196 -5.35 -2.22 -1.97
C PRO A 196 -5.59 -0.73 -2.26
N LEU A 197 -4.50 0.01 -2.42
CA LEU A 197 -4.48 1.31 -3.09
C LEU A 197 -4.19 1.06 -4.58
N ILE A 198 -5.11 1.47 -5.45
CA ILE A 198 -4.98 1.34 -6.89
C ILE A 198 -4.90 2.75 -7.45
N GLN A 199 -3.73 3.12 -7.99
CA GLN A 199 -3.41 4.49 -8.35
C GLN A 199 -2.77 4.61 -9.73
N THR A 200 -3.28 5.53 -10.57
CA THR A 200 -2.72 5.79 -11.91
C THR A 200 -2.64 4.53 -12.78
N CYS A 201 -3.53 3.56 -12.55
CA CYS A 201 -3.60 2.32 -13.32
C CYS A 201 -4.49 2.48 -14.55
N GLN A 202 -4.23 1.68 -15.58
CA GLN A 202 -5.03 1.61 -16.80
C GLN A 202 -5.68 0.23 -16.90
N LEU A 203 -7.01 0.20 -16.91
CA LEU A 203 -7.79 -1.03 -16.97
C LEU A 203 -8.72 -0.97 -18.18
N GLU A 204 -8.33 -1.67 -19.24
CA GLU A 204 -9.01 -1.58 -20.53
C GLU A 204 -9.18 -2.92 -21.23
N GLN A 205 -10.19 -3.04 -22.08
CA GLN A 205 -10.45 -4.25 -22.87
C GLN A 205 -10.64 -5.53 -22.04
N ASN A 206 -10.85 -5.41 -20.74
CA ASN A 206 -11.25 -6.54 -19.90
C ASN A 206 -12.75 -6.77 -20.04
N LYS A 207 -13.26 -7.93 -19.62
CA LYS A 207 -14.73 -8.08 -19.50
C LYS A 207 -15.27 -7.12 -18.44
N THR A 208 -14.69 -7.12 -17.24
CA THR A 208 -14.90 -6.07 -16.22
C THR A 208 -13.57 -5.43 -15.84
N GLY A 209 -13.51 -4.10 -15.73
CA GLY A 209 -12.29 -3.39 -15.33
C GLY A 209 -11.89 -3.73 -13.90
N ILE A 210 -12.70 -3.32 -12.92
CA ILE A 210 -12.49 -3.56 -11.48
C ILE A 210 -13.73 -4.23 -10.90
N ARG A 211 -13.53 -5.35 -10.19
CA ARG A 211 -14.61 -6.03 -9.45
C ARG A 211 -14.29 -6.07 -7.96
N ILE A 212 -15.23 -5.61 -7.14
CA ILE A 212 -15.12 -5.54 -5.68
C ILE A 212 -16.29 -6.30 -5.07
N ALA A 213 -16.01 -7.22 -4.13
CA ALA A 213 -17.03 -8.06 -3.50
C ALA A 213 -16.83 -8.17 -1.98
N ASP A 214 -17.77 -8.85 -1.31
CA ASP A 214 -17.77 -9.14 0.12
C ASP A 214 -17.75 -7.89 1.02
N THR A 215 -16.67 -7.65 1.77
CA THR A 215 -16.45 -6.51 2.67
C THR A 215 -15.21 -5.70 2.25
N ALA A 216 -14.73 -5.89 1.02
CA ALA A 216 -13.52 -5.26 0.55
C ALA A 216 -13.69 -3.74 0.50
N HIS A 217 -12.58 -3.02 0.71
CA HIS A 217 -12.58 -1.56 0.82
C HIS A 217 -11.34 -0.91 0.15
N PRO A 218 -11.13 -1.10 -1.16
CA PRO A 218 -10.01 -0.49 -1.88
C PRO A 218 -10.18 1.02 -2.05
N VAL A 219 -9.04 1.69 -2.32
CA VAL A 219 -8.97 3.13 -2.65
C VAL A 219 -8.55 3.30 -4.11
N LEU A 220 -9.32 4.08 -4.87
CA LEU A 220 -9.08 4.33 -6.29
C LEU A 220 -8.70 5.80 -6.53
N ARG A 221 -7.52 6.05 -7.11
CA ARG A 221 -7.03 7.39 -7.44
C ARG A 221 -6.45 7.48 -8.85
N GLY A 222 -6.91 8.42 -9.67
CA GLY A 222 -6.26 8.73 -10.95
C GLY A 222 -6.29 7.57 -11.96
N ASN A 223 -7.19 6.59 -11.82
CA ASN A 223 -7.20 5.41 -12.67
C ASN A 223 -8.00 5.66 -13.95
N ARG A 224 -7.56 5.06 -15.06
CA ARG A 224 -8.28 5.08 -16.34
C ARG A 224 -8.91 3.72 -16.60
N VAL A 225 -10.22 3.62 -16.42
CA VAL A 225 -10.99 2.39 -16.52
C VAL A 225 -11.99 2.50 -17.67
N VAL A 226 -11.57 2.08 -18.86
CA VAL A 226 -12.30 2.37 -20.09
C VAL A 226 -12.38 1.18 -21.03
N GLN A 227 -13.34 1.20 -21.97
CA GLN A 227 -13.41 0.20 -23.05
C GLN A 227 -13.48 -1.25 -22.53
N ASN A 228 -14.08 -1.47 -21.35
CA ASN A 228 -14.34 -2.82 -20.85
C ASN A 228 -15.69 -3.34 -21.37
N GLN A 229 -15.80 -4.65 -21.56
CA GLN A 229 -16.90 -5.28 -22.30
C GLN A 229 -18.24 -5.28 -21.54
N THR A 230 -18.23 -5.17 -20.21
CA THR A 230 -19.44 -5.03 -19.39
C THR A 230 -19.36 -3.78 -18.54
N TYR A 231 -18.52 -3.79 -17.50
CA TYR A 231 -18.47 -2.74 -16.50
C TYR A 231 -17.07 -2.16 -16.34
N GLY A 232 -16.98 -0.84 -16.12
CA GLY A 232 -15.74 -0.24 -15.64
C GLY A 232 -15.46 -0.68 -14.21
N LEU A 233 -16.37 -0.34 -13.29
CA LEU A 233 -16.35 -0.75 -11.90
C LEU A 233 -17.61 -1.53 -11.54
N SER A 234 -17.48 -2.68 -10.88
CA SER A 234 -18.62 -3.47 -10.38
C SER A 234 -18.45 -3.78 -8.89
N LEU A 235 -19.50 -3.54 -8.11
CA LEU A 235 -19.53 -3.82 -6.67
C LEU A 235 -20.67 -4.77 -6.30
N THR A 236 -20.43 -5.70 -5.39
CA THR A 236 -21.45 -6.60 -4.84
C THR A 236 -21.40 -6.65 -3.31
N ASP A 237 -22.41 -7.29 -2.70
CA ASP A 237 -22.47 -7.61 -1.28
C ASP A 237 -22.38 -6.39 -0.35
N ARG A 238 -21.37 -6.32 0.52
CA ARG A 238 -21.13 -5.21 1.44
C ARG A 238 -19.84 -4.45 1.06
N ALA A 239 -19.38 -4.59 -0.19
CA ALA A 239 -18.19 -3.93 -0.67
C ALA A 239 -18.33 -2.41 -0.52
N ILE A 240 -17.22 -1.78 -0.14
CA ILE A 240 -17.06 -0.34 -0.07
C ILE A 240 -15.94 0.00 -1.06
N VAL A 241 -15.97 1.20 -1.63
CA VAL A 241 -14.85 1.70 -2.41
C VAL A 241 -14.74 3.18 -2.16
N ASP A 242 -13.51 3.66 -2.06
CA ASP A 242 -13.27 5.08 -2.03
C ASP A 242 -13.00 5.60 -3.44
N LEU A 243 -13.98 6.33 -3.97
CA LEU A 243 -13.92 7.04 -5.25
C LEU A 243 -13.62 8.53 -5.07
N GLY A 244 -13.03 8.95 -3.95
CA GLY A 244 -12.79 10.34 -3.63
C GLY A 244 -13.85 10.94 -2.71
N GLN A 245 -13.43 11.97 -2.00
CA GLN A 245 -14.17 12.74 -1.00
C GLN A 245 -14.17 14.22 -1.42
N ALA A 246 -15.01 15.05 -0.79
CA ALA A 246 -15.09 16.49 -1.10
C ALA A 246 -13.72 17.21 -1.02
N GLN A 247 -12.85 16.80 -0.09
CA GLN A 247 -11.51 17.37 0.10
C GLN A 247 -10.41 16.63 -0.66
N GLU A 248 -10.71 15.47 -1.27
CA GLU A 248 -9.74 14.65 -1.99
C GLU A 248 -10.41 13.96 -3.18
N HIS A 249 -10.30 14.58 -4.36
CA HIS A 249 -10.93 14.06 -5.57
C HIS A 249 -10.34 12.70 -5.98
N GLY A 250 -11.20 11.81 -6.46
CA GLY A 250 -10.81 10.50 -6.95
C GLY A 250 -10.00 10.59 -8.26
N ASN A 251 -10.35 11.53 -9.14
CA ASN A 251 -9.72 11.74 -10.45
C ASN A 251 -9.68 10.47 -11.32
N ASN A 252 -10.60 9.53 -11.08
CA ASN A 252 -10.71 8.33 -11.90
C ASN A 252 -11.56 8.63 -13.13
N ILE A 253 -11.24 7.96 -14.23
CA ILE A 253 -11.98 8.03 -15.50
C ILE A 253 -12.69 6.70 -15.71
N PHE A 254 -14.03 6.71 -15.66
CA PHE A 254 -14.88 5.58 -16.02
C PHE A 254 -15.69 5.97 -17.25
N ARG A 255 -15.23 5.54 -18.42
CA ARG A 255 -15.77 5.98 -19.72
C ARG A 255 -15.82 4.82 -20.70
N ASN A 256 -16.81 4.84 -21.60
CA ASN A 256 -16.89 3.94 -22.74
C ASN A 256 -16.86 2.44 -22.36
N ASN A 257 -17.42 2.09 -21.20
CA ASN A 257 -17.64 0.69 -20.83
C ASN A 257 -19.01 0.24 -21.35
N SER A 258 -19.10 -0.94 -21.96
CA SER A 258 -20.22 -1.25 -22.86
C SER A 258 -21.58 -1.28 -22.17
N GLN A 259 -21.70 -1.88 -20.98
CA GLN A 259 -22.97 -1.95 -20.23
C GLN A 259 -23.12 -0.78 -19.26
N ALA A 260 -22.17 -0.56 -18.36
CA ALA A 260 -22.18 0.60 -17.46
C ALA A 260 -20.75 1.01 -17.08
N ASP A 261 -20.54 2.30 -16.80
CA ASP A 261 -19.25 2.79 -16.30
C ASP A 261 -19.04 2.36 -14.84
N ILE A 262 -20.08 2.51 -14.00
CA ILE A 262 -20.09 2.00 -12.63
C ILE A 262 -21.39 1.25 -12.37
N ASN A 263 -21.28 0.02 -11.87
CA ASN A 263 -22.39 -0.83 -11.47
C ASN A 263 -22.30 -1.16 -9.97
N ASN A 264 -23.03 -0.42 -9.15
CA ASN A 264 -23.13 -0.66 -7.72
C ASN A 264 -24.32 -1.59 -7.40
N ARG A 265 -24.04 -2.87 -7.17
CA ARG A 265 -25.00 -3.84 -6.61
C ARG A 265 -24.70 -4.20 -5.15
N SER A 266 -23.87 -3.41 -4.48
CA SER A 266 -23.68 -3.55 -3.04
C SER A 266 -24.93 -3.06 -2.29
N ARG A 267 -25.00 -3.38 -0.99
CA ARG A 267 -26.06 -2.91 -0.10
C ARG A 267 -25.87 -1.45 0.35
N ARG A 268 -24.78 -0.78 -0.05
CA ARG A 268 -24.43 0.57 0.38
C ARG A 268 -24.54 1.58 -0.76
N SER A 269 -24.83 2.84 -0.41
CA SER A 269 -24.68 3.96 -1.34
C SER A 269 -23.20 4.30 -1.48
N LEU A 270 -22.76 4.62 -2.69
CA LEU A 270 -21.42 5.10 -2.94
C LEU A 270 -21.42 6.61 -3.09
N VAL A 271 -20.32 7.24 -2.71
CA VAL A 271 -20.05 8.64 -3.00
C VAL A 271 -18.90 8.69 -4.01
N SER A 272 -19.07 9.45 -5.08
CA SER A 272 -18.06 9.65 -6.12
C SER A 272 -17.77 11.14 -6.25
N CYS A 273 -16.59 11.57 -5.80
CA CYS A 273 -16.15 12.98 -5.87
C CYS A 273 -15.02 13.15 -6.88
N GLY A 274 -15.20 14.06 -7.84
CA GLY A 274 -14.14 14.42 -8.79
C GLY A 274 -13.70 13.28 -9.71
N ASN A 275 -14.61 12.39 -10.09
CA ASN A 275 -14.36 11.37 -11.14
C ASN A 275 -15.08 11.75 -12.42
N ASP A 276 -14.46 11.39 -13.54
CA ASP A 276 -15.05 11.49 -14.86
C ASP A 276 -15.94 10.26 -15.11
N VAL A 277 -17.21 10.37 -14.69
CA VAL A 277 -18.27 9.35 -14.86
C VAL A 277 -19.55 9.99 -15.45
N LEU A 278 -20.32 9.24 -16.24
CA LEU A 278 -21.51 9.76 -16.92
C LEU A 278 -22.71 9.31 -16.07
N PRO A 279 -23.56 10.22 -15.57
CA PRO A 279 -24.67 9.83 -14.69
C PRO A 279 -25.57 8.75 -15.29
N GLN A 280 -25.87 8.81 -16.59
CA GLN A 280 -26.67 7.81 -17.29
C GLN A 280 -25.99 6.45 -17.45
N ARG A 281 -24.68 6.37 -17.20
CA ARG A 281 -23.88 5.15 -17.28
C ARG A 281 -23.58 4.56 -15.90
N VAL A 282 -24.25 5.06 -14.87
CA VAL A 282 -24.17 4.53 -13.51
C VAL A 282 -25.42 3.73 -13.18
N THR A 283 -25.24 2.53 -12.62
CA THR A 283 -26.34 1.71 -12.12
C THR A 283 -26.19 1.46 -10.63
N GLY A 284 -27.30 1.51 -9.89
CA GLY A 284 -27.34 1.37 -8.44
C GLY A 284 -27.25 2.69 -7.68
N ARG A 285 -27.17 2.61 -6.35
CA ARG A 285 -27.18 3.79 -5.47
C ARG A 285 -25.80 4.44 -5.45
N ILE A 286 -25.63 5.53 -6.19
CA ILE A 286 -24.40 6.33 -6.19
C ILE A 286 -24.78 7.80 -6.15
N GLU A 287 -24.17 8.52 -5.22
CA GLU A 287 -24.20 9.97 -5.14
C GLU A 287 -22.98 10.53 -5.87
N LEU A 288 -23.25 11.34 -6.90
CA LEU A 288 -22.23 11.99 -7.70
C LEU A 288 -22.05 13.42 -7.16
N ILE A 289 -20.89 13.70 -6.59
CA ILE A 289 -20.53 15.04 -6.12
C ILE A 289 -19.68 15.70 -7.21
N ALA A 290 -20.23 16.76 -7.80
CA ALA A 290 -19.54 17.52 -8.83
C ALA A 290 -18.29 18.18 -8.25
N SER A 291 -17.18 18.12 -9.00
CA SER A 291 -15.99 18.91 -8.71
C SER A 291 -16.31 20.39 -8.89
N GLU A 292 -15.92 21.24 -7.94
CA GLU A 292 -16.06 22.71 -8.04
C GLU A 292 -15.13 23.33 -9.10
N LEU A 293 -14.25 22.54 -9.72
CA LEU A 293 -13.42 22.94 -10.85
C LEU A 293 -14.12 22.64 -12.19
N PRO A 294 -14.23 23.62 -13.10
CA PRO A 294 -14.89 23.44 -14.38
C PRO A 294 -14.17 22.43 -15.28
N ASP A 295 -14.94 21.62 -15.99
CA ASP A 295 -14.44 20.69 -16.99
C ASP A 295 -13.87 21.45 -18.19
N THR A 296 -12.54 21.51 -18.31
CA THR A 296 -11.84 22.21 -19.39
C THR A 296 -12.15 21.63 -20.78
N SER A 297 -12.74 20.44 -20.88
CA SER A 297 -13.18 19.84 -22.14
C SER A 297 -14.57 20.32 -22.61
N THR A 298 -15.31 21.01 -21.74
CA THR A 298 -16.63 21.61 -22.05
C THR A 298 -16.56 23.11 -22.35
N VAL A 299 -15.38 23.71 -22.27
CA VAL A 299 -15.15 25.10 -22.69
C VAL A 299 -15.06 25.12 -24.22
N PRO A 300 -15.94 25.85 -24.93
CA PRO A 300 -15.85 26.00 -26.39
C PRO A 300 -14.46 26.46 -26.81
N ALA A 301 -13.89 25.86 -27.86
CA ALA A 301 -12.59 26.24 -28.41
C ALA A 301 -12.47 27.75 -28.73
N LEU A 302 -13.61 28.41 -28.99
CA LEU A 302 -13.74 29.85 -29.23
C LEU A 302 -13.34 30.75 -28.06
N LEU A 303 -13.19 30.22 -26.83
CA LEU A 303 -12.72 30.99 -25.68
C LEU A 303 -11.20 30.92 -25.47
N PHE A 304 -10.48 30.15 -26.29
CA PHE A 304 -9.00 30.07 -26.28
C PHE A 304 -8.32 31.01 -27.28
N GLU A 305 -9.08 31.69 -28.15
CA GLU A 305 -8.52 32.76 -28.98
C GLU A 305 -8.52 34.06 -28.19
N GLN A 306 -7.41 34.37 -27.51
CA GLN A 306 -7.13 35.75 -27.12
C GLN A 306 -6.53 36.51 -28.31
N PRO A 307 -6.98 37.74 -28.61
CA PRO A 307 -6.35 38.57 -29.61
C PRO A 307 -4.93 38.94 -29.18
N THR A 308 -3.99 38.79 -30.11
CA THR A 308 -2.58 39.12 -29.93
C THR A 308 -2.38 40.64 -29.80
N ASN A 309 -1.47 41.01 -28.89
CA ASN A 309 -0.84 42.32 -28.70
C ASN A 309 -1.67 43.48 -28.11
N VAL A 310 -1.58 43.62 -26.79
CA VAL A 310 -1.47 44.93 -26.13
C VAL A 310 -0.26 44.89 -25.17
N PRO A 311 0.62 45.92 -25.14
CA PRO A 311 1.77 45.92 -24.23
C PRO A 311 1.29 46.08 -22.78
N ILE A 312 1.62 45.13 -21.93
CA ILE A 312 1.33 45.17 -20.48
C ILE A 312 2.46 45.92 -19.78
N ASN A 313 2.17 47.12 -19.27
CA ASN A 313 2.97 47.73 -18.21
C ASN A 313 2.79 46.91 -16.92
N PRO A 314 3.86 46.56 -16.18
CA PRO A 314 3.73 45.78 -14.96
C PRO A 314 3.07 46.64 -13.86
N PRO A 315 1.96 46.20 -13.23
CA PRO A 315 1.49 46.83 -12.00
C PRO A 315 2.37 46.42 -10.81
N SER A 316 2.68 47.43 -10.00
CA SER A 316 3.32 47.33 -8.69
C SER A 316 2.57 46.37 -7.75
N PRO A 317 3.26 45.61 -6.89
CA PRO A 317 2.60 44.68 -5.98
C PRO A 317 1.93 45.44 -4.82
N SER A 318 0.65 45.15 -4.58
CA SER A 318 0.01 45.33 -3.27
C SER A 318 -0.35 43.94 -2.72
N PRO A 319 -0.17 43.69 -1.42
CA PRO A 319 -0.04 42.34 -0.88
C PRO A 319 -1.39 41.65 -0.75
N GLY A 320 -1.48 40.45 -1.34
CA GLY A 320 -2.54 39.50 -1.07
C GLY A 320 -2.35 38.86 0.30
N SER A 321 -3.44 38.79 1.06
CA SER A 321 -3.59 37.98 2.26
C SER A 321 -3.55 36.50 1.87
N GLU A 322 -2.37 35.88 1.98
CA GLU A 322 -2.28 34.47 2.33
C GLU A 322 -2.81 34.32 3.75
N GLU A 323 -3.92 33.61 3.91
CA GLU A 323 -4.41 33.17 5.21
C GLU A 323 -3.47 32.09 5.75
N SER A 324 -2.31 32.54 6.23
CA SER A 324 -1.52 31.85 7.23
C SER A 324 -2.29 31.98 8.54
N GLU A 325 -2.85 30.90 9.07
CA GLU A 325 -3.36 30.88 10.43
C GLU A 325 -2.23 31.31 11.38
N THR A 326 -2.27 32.56 11.84
CA THR A 326 -1.37 33.06 12.86
C THR A 326 -1.86 32.49 14.19
N VAL A 327 -1.39 31.30 14.53
CA VAL A 327 -1.49 30.79 15.91
C VAL A 327 -0.76 31.81 16.80
N PRO A 328 -1.37 32.29 17.90
CA PRO A 328 -0.74 33.28 18.76
C PRO A 328 0.62 32.78 19.24
N LYS A 329 1.66 33.60 19.08
CA LYS A 329 3.01 33.35 19.62
C LYS A 329 2.94 33.33 21.15
N GLY A 330 2.65 32.16 21.72
CA GLY A 330 2.96 31.85 23.11
C GLY A 330 4.46 31.86 23.29
N SER A 331 4.95 32.49 24.37
CA SER A 331 6.35 32.39 24.77
C SER A 331 6.65 30.95 25.18
N THR A 332 7.21 30.15 24.28
CA THR A 332 7.52 28.74 24.57
C THR A 332 8.70 28.66 25.54
N ARG A 333 8.60 27.86 26.62
CA ARG A 333 9.70 27.68 27.58
C ARG A 333 10.93 26.97 27.01
N PHE A 334 10.80 26.33 25.85
CA PHE A 334 11.84 25.54 25.22
C PHE A 334 12.53 26.34 24.11
N SER A 335 13.86 26.29 24.10
CA SER A 335 14.69 27.09 23.18
C SER A 335 14.48 26.72 21.70
N ASP A 336 14.08 25.48 21.42
CA ASP A 336 13.86 24.93 20.08
C ASP A 336 12.38 24.96 19.61
N MET A 337 11.50 25.63 20.37
CA MET A 337 10.07 25.70 20.08
C MET A 337 9.57 27.09 19.69
N ALA A 338 10.37 28.15 19.83
CA ALA A 338 9.95 29.54 19.70
C ALA A 338 9.32 29.92 18.33
N ASN A 339 9.67 29.20 17.27
CA ASN A 339 9.09 29.37 15.93
C ASN A 339 8.54 28.04 15.36
N HIS A 340 8.29 27.05 16.21
CA HIS A 340 7.78 25.76 15.78
C HIS A 340 6.25 25.76 15.85
N TRP A 341 5.58 25.27 14.80
CA TRP A 341 4.10 25.23 14.72
C TRP A 341 3.47 24.50 15.92
N ALA A 342 4.18 23.53 16.48
CA ALA A 342 3.72 22.76 17.64
C ALA A 342 3.89 23.49 18.99
N GLY A 343 4.50 24.68 19.02
CA GLY A 343 4.79 25.45 20.24
C GLY A 343 3.59 25.60 21.17
N PRO A 344 2.44 26.12 20.70
CA PRO A 344 1.24 26.29 21.52
C PRO A 344 0.71 24.98 22.12
N PHE A 345 0.80 23.86 21.38
CA PHE A 345 0.36 22.55 21.88
C PHE A 345 1.31 22.00 22.94
N VAL A 346 2.62 22.17 22.74
CA VAL A 346 3.66 21.78 23.69
C VAL A 346 3.58 22.61 24.97
N ASP A 347 3.25 23.90 24.86
CA ASP A 347 2.99 24.75 26.02
C ASP A 347 1.74 24.30 26.78
N GLY A 348 0.66 23.92 26.09
CA GLY A 348 -0.52 23.33 26.72
C GLY A 348 -0.20 22.04 27.48
N LEU A 349 0.55 21.11 26.87
CA LEU A 349 1.00 19.88 27.53
C LEU A 349 1.92 20.15 28.73
N THR A 350 2.77 21.18 28.60
CA THR A 350 3.64 21.64 29.69
C THR A 350 2.84 22.15 30.88
N GLN A 351 1.86 23.03 30.63
CA GLN A 351 1.00 23.60 31.67
C GLN A 351 0.15 22.53 32.35
N ALA A 352 -0.27 21.51 31.60
CA ALA A 352 -0.97 20.34 32.12
C ALA A 352 -0.05 19.35 32.88
N GLY A 353 1.25 19.60 32.96
CA GLY A 353 2.21 18.70 33.62
C GLY A 353 2.51 17.41 32.84
N ALA A 354 2.03 17.29 31.60
CA ALA A 354 2.19 16.09 30.78
C ALA A 354 3.61 15.92 30.19
N THR A 355 4.41 16.98 30.17
CA THR A 355 5.82 16.95 29.73
C THR A 355 6.66 17.99 30.47
N ALA A 356 7.95 17.67 30.67
CA ALA A 356 8.96 18.59 31.23
C ALA A 356 10.01 19.03 30.19
N GLY A 357 10.07 18.36 29.03
CA GLY A 357 11.19 18.47 28.09
C GLY A 357 12.48 17.84 28.62
N PHE A 358 13.62 18.25 28.07
CA PHE A 358 14.95 17.77 28.46
C PHE A 358 15.64 18.74 29.43
N GLU A 359 16.59 18.24 30.21
CA GLU A 359 17.36 19.01 31.20
C GLU A 359 18.13 20.19 30.58
N ASP A 360 18.47 20.10 29.29
CA ASP A 360 19.13 21.16 28.51
C ASP A 360 18.18 22.28 28.07
N GLY A 361 16.90 22.23 28.46
CA GLY A 361 15.90 23.24 28.11
C GLY A 361 15.34 23.11 26.69
N THR A 362 15.49 21.94 26.06
CA THR A 362 14.92 21.63 24.72
C THR A 362 13.69 20.72 24.81
N PHE A 363 12.84 20.73 23.78
CA PHE A 363 11.73 19.78 23.60
C PHE A 363 12.05 18.68 22.56
N ARG A 364 12.90 19.00 21.58
CA ARG A 364 13.33 18.16 20.45
C ARG A 364 12.16 17.72 19.57
N PRO A 365 11.41 18.67 18.95
CA PRO A 365 10.16 18.37 18.23
C PRO A 365 10.32 17.43 17.01
N GLN A 366 11.54 17.34 16.46
CA GLN A 366 11.84 16.46 15.32
C GLN A 366 12.36 15.07 15.74
N GLN A 367 12.63 14.85 17.03
CA GLN A 367 13.07 13.56 17.52
C GLN A 367 11.88 12.60 17.63
N ARG A 368 12.05 11.37 17.15
CA ARG A 368 11.02 10.33 17.31
C ARG A 368 10.86 9.95 18.78
N VAL A 369 9.61 9.84 19.22
CA VAL A 369 9.25 9.43 20.58
C VAL A 369 9.33 7.92 20.70
N THR A 370 10.00 7.41 21.74
CA THR A 370 10.04 5.96 22.04
C THR A 370 8.78 5.50 22.78
N ARG A 371 8.52 4.19 22.76
CA ARG A 371 7.41 3.59 23.53
C ARG A 371 7.50 3.89 25.03
N ALA A 372 8.71 3.91 25.61
CA ALA A 372 8.94 4.29 27.00
C ALA A 372 8.60 5.76 27.28
N GLN A 373 9.00 6.68 26.40
CA GLN A 373 8.67 8.10 26.53
C GLN A 373 7.17 8.35 26.38
N PHE A 374 6.52 7.67 25.43
CA PHE A 374 5.07 7.74 25.28
C PHE A 374 4.33 7.23 26.53
N ALA A 375 4.78 6.13 27.14
CA ALA A 375 4.21 5.65 28.38
C ALA A 375 4.32 6.67 29.52
N ALA A 376 5.45 7.39 29.60
CA ALA A 376 5.62 8.47 30.57
C ALA A 376 4.64 9.64 30.31
N PHE A 377 4.43 10.03 29.05
CA PHE A 377 3.43 11.04 28.69
C PHE A 377 2.01 10.61 29.08
N VAL A 378 1.65 9.35 28.82
CA VAL A 378 0.34 8.80 29.19
C VAL A 378 0.15 8.81 30.70
N LEU A 379 1.12 8.33 31.47
CA LEU A 379 1.06 8.31 32.93
C LEU A 379 0.90 9.74 33.49
N ALA A 380 1.68 10.69 32.97
CA ALA A 380 1.60 12.09 33.40
C ALA A 380 0.26 12.75 33.01
N SER A 381 -0.31 12.39 31.86
CA SER A 381 -1.58 12.96 31.38
C SER A 381 -2.81 12.35 32.06
N PHE A 382 -2.71 11.11 32.52
CA PHE A 382 -3.83 10.34 33.06
C PHE A 382 -3.46 9.59 34.35
N PRO A 383 -2.99 10.29 35.40
CA PRO A 383 -2.45 9.65 36.61
C PRO A 383 -3.50 8.84 37.39
N ASP A 384 -4.78 9.23 37.30
CA ASP A 384 -5.87 8.63 38.08
C ASP A 384 -6.65 7.53 37.32
N ARG A 385 -6.11 7.03 36.20
CA ARG A 385 -6.81 6.00 35.42
C ARG A 385 -6.84 4.67 36.20
N PRO A 386 -8.02 4.03 36.35
CA PRO A 386 -8.11 2.77 37.06
C PRO A 386 -7.45 1.64 36.27
N GLU A 387 -6.76 0.76 36.99
CA GLU A 387 -6.18 -0.45 36.41
C GLU A 387 -7.30 -1.39 35.92
N LYS A 388 -7.19 -1.83 34.67
CA LYS A 388 -8.12 -2.77 34.02
C LYS A 388 -7.61 -4.21 34.05
N ARG A 389 -6.31 -4.39 34.32
CA ARG A 389 -5.63 -5.70 34.33
C ARG A 389 -4.38 -5.66 35.19
N ALA A 390 -3.96 -6.83 35.66
CA ALA A 390 -2.72 -6.98 36.40
C ALA A 390 -1.49 -6.59 35.57
N GLU A 391 -0.49 -6.01 36.25
CA GLU A 391 0.80 -5.70 35.67
C GLU A 391 1.49 -6.96 35.13
N THR A 392 2.03 -6.88 33.92
CA THR A 392 2.82 -7.96 33.31
C THR A 392 4.30 -7.60 33.35
N GLN A 393 5.15 -8.58 33.69
CA GLN A 393 6.59 -8.41 33.58
C GLN A 393 7.03 -8.70 32.13
N PHE A 394 7.83 -7.81 31.56
CA PHE A 394 8.37 -7.93 30.20
C PHE A 394 9.84 -8.30 30.24
N SER A 395 10.25 -9.24 29.39
CA SER A 395 11.62 -9.77 29.36
C SER A 395 12.68 -8.72 29.00
N ASP A 396 12.28 -7.66 28.31
CA ASP A 396 13.11 -6.55 27.85
C ASP A 396 12.92 -5.26 28.67
N VAL A 397 12.28 -5.34 29.85
CA VAL A 397 12.15 -4.23 30.80
C VAL A 397 12.74 -4.63 32.16
N PRO A 398 14.07 -4.45 32.35
CA PRO A 398 14.75 -4.73 33.61
C PRO A 398 14.17 -3.95 34.80
N SER A 399 14.40 -4.43 36.02
CA SER A 399 13.93 -3.77 37.26
C SER A 399 14.42 -2.34 37.44
N GLY A 400 15.65 -2.03 37.00
CA GLY A 400 16.22 -0.69 37.04
C GLY A 400 15.90 0.20 35.82
N PHE A 401 15.02 -0.24 34.90
CA PHE A 401 14.70 0.57 33.73
C PHE A 401 13.90 1.81 34.13
N TRP A 402 14.37 2.99 33.72
CA TRP A 402 13.83 4.29 34.19
C TRP A 402 12.31 4.44 33.98
N ALA A 403 11.77 3.93 32.87
CA ALA A 403 10.34 4.02 32.55
C ALA A 403 9.54 2.79 32.99
N ARG A 404 10.10 1.89 33.80
CA ARG A 404 9.43 0.64 34.21
C ARG A 404 8.06 0.90 34.80
N HIS A 405 7.95 1.85 35.73
CA HIS A 405 6.68 2.20 36.36
C HIS A 405 5.67 2.75 35.34
N ALA A 406 6.10 3.67 34.48
CA ALA A 406 5.25 4.22 33.42
C ALA A 406 4.75 3.15 32.44
N LEU A 407 5.61 2.21 32.04
CA LEU A 407 5.24 1.10 31.16
C LEU A 407 4.27 0.12 31.83
N ALA A 408 4.49 -0.19 33.11
CA ALA A 408 3.62 -1.07 33.88
C ALA A 408 2.23 -0.44 34.04
N GLN A 409 2.16 0.84 34.43
CA GLN A 409 0.91 1.57 34.58
C GLN A 409 0.18 1.78 33.25
N ALA A 410 0.88 2.16 32.18
CA ALA A 410 0.28 2.26 30.85
C ALA A 410 -0.26 0.90 30.37
N GLN A 411 0.36 -0.21 30.77
CA GLN A 411 -0.17 -1.53 30.51
C GLN A 411 -1.40 -1.84 31.37
N ALA A 412 -1.32 -1.69 32.69
CA ALA A 412 -2.40 -2.00 33.62
C ALA A 412 -3.69 -1.21 33.30
N THR A 413 -3.56 0.06 32.92
CA THR A 413 -4.68 0.95 32.56
C THR A 413 -5.21 0.76 31.13
N GLY A 414 -4.54 -0.07 30.32
CA GLY A 414 -5.01 -0.45 28.98
C GLY A 414 -4.54 0.45 27.83
N PHE A 415 -3.65 1.41 28.07
CA PHE A 415 -3.09 2.26 27.02
C PHE A 415 -2.07 1.51 26.16
N LEU A 416 -1.15 0.75 26.76
CA LEU A 416 -0.16 -0.02 26.02
C LEU A 416 -0.36 -1.50 26.23
N THR A 417 -0.10 -2.31 25.21
CA THR A 417 0.04 -3.76 25.37
C THR A 417 1.43 -4.17 24.89
N GLY A 418 1.98 -5.22 25.52
CA GLY A 418 3.19 -5.87 25.03
C GLY A 418 2.93 -6.65 23.74
N TYR A 419 4.00 -7.23 23.22
CA TYR A 419 3.94 -8.09 22.05
C TYR A 419 3.70 -9.55 22.47
N PRO A 420 3.15 -10.40 21.59
CA PRO A 420 2.85 -11.81 21.90
C PRO A 420 4.04 -12.63 22.41
N ASN A 421 5.26 -12.20 22.11
CA ASN A 421 6.51 -12.82 22.57
C ASN A 421 6.96 -12.37 23.97
N GLY A 422 6.12 -11.66 24.73
CA GLY A 422 6.42 -11.21 26.09
C GLY A 422 7.32 -9.98 26.19
N MET A 423 7.50 -9.23 25.10
CA MET A 423 8.34 -8.03 25.05
C MET A 423 7.51 -6.74 25.07
N MET A 424 8.11 -5.63 25.51
CA MET A 424 7.53 -4.28 25.46
C MET A 424 8.16 -3.39 24.39
N ARG A 425 9.41 -3.67 24.00
CA ARG A 425 10.26 -2.91 23.08
C ARG A 425 10.37 -1.42 23.46
N PRO A 426 10.81 -1.09 24.68
CA PRO A 426 10.67 0.24 25.26
C PRO A 426 11.44 1.34 24.51
N ASN A 427 12.55 0.99 23.85
CA ASN A 427 13.40 1.93 23.12
C ASN A 427 13.01 2.08 21.64
N GLU A 428 12.06 1.28 21.13
CA GLU A 428 11.60 1.45 19.75
C GLU A 428 10.71 2.68 19.61
N PRO A 429 10.78 3.42 18.49
CA PRO A 429 9.85 4.51 18.20
C PRO A 429 8.40 4.03 18.21
N ILE A 430 7.51 4.77 18.87
CA ILE A 430 6.07 4.53 18.74
C ILE A 430 5.56 5.18 17.45
N THR A 431 4.74 4.46 16.68
CA THR A 431 4.11 5.03 15.49
C THR A 431 2.88 5.85 15.86
N ARG A 432 2.50 6.82 15.01
CA ARG A 432 1.27 7.61 15.21
C ARG A 432 0.04 6.73 15.40
N ILE A 433 -0.07 5.65 14.62
CA ILE A 433 -1.22 4.74 14.71
C ILE A 433 -1.23 3.96 16.03
N GLN A 434 -0.07 3.55 16.53
CA GLN A 434 0.02 2.89 17.83
C GLN A 434 -0.33 3.85 18.98
N ALA A 435 0.06 5.12 18.88
CA ALA A 435 -0.32 6.13 19.86
C ALA A 435 -1.84 6.39 19.88
N ILE A 436 -2.48 6.46 18.71
CA ILE A 436 -3.95 6.60 18.59
C ILE A 436 -4.65 5.38 19.22
N VAL A 437 -4.27 4.17 18.79
CA VAL A 437 -4.82 2.92 19.36
C VAL A 437 -4.67 2.89 20.88
N ALA A 438 -3.52 3.32 21.39
CA ALA A 438 -3.25 3.37 22.81
C ALA A 438 -4.20 4.30 23.56
N VAL A 439 -4.37 5.53 23.06
CA VAL A 439 -5.25 6.52 23.69
C VAL A 439 -6.71 6.08 23.60
N THR A 440 -7.18 5.61 22.45
CA THR A 440 -8.57 5.12 22.29
C THR A 440 -8.89 3.99 23.27
N ASN A 441 -8.01 2.99 23.36
CA ASN A 441 -8.23 1.82 24.22
C ASN A 441 -8.08 2.16 25.72
N GLY A 442 -7.06 2.95 26.07
CA GLY A 442 -6.83 3.39 27.45
C GLY A 442 -8.02 4.20 27.97
N LEU A 443 -8.50 5.15 27.16
CA LEU A 443 -9.65 5.98 27.52
C LEU A 443 -10.99 5.22 27.47
N GLY A 444 -11.05 4.09 26.76
CA GLY A 444 -12.27 3.31 26.58
C GLY A 444 -13.27 3.99 25.65
N LEU A 445 -12.77 4.73 24.65
CA LEU A 445 -13.63 5.40 23.67
C LEU A 445 -14.36 4.35 22.83
N THR A 446 -15.59 4.66 22.43
CA THR A 446 -16.43 3.80 21.58
C THR A 446 -17.25 4.67 20.63
N GLY A 447 -17.89 4.06 19.63
CA GLY A 447 -18.83 4.75 18.74
C GLY A 447 -18.24 5.20 17.39
N GLY A 448 -16.97 4.91 17.12
CA GLY A 448 -16.35 5.21 15.84
C GLY A 448 -16.98 4.48 14.66
N ARG A 449 -17.05 5.16 13.51
CA ARG A 449 -17.50 4.55 12.26
C ARG A 449 -16.33 4.39 11.31
N VAL A 450 -16.10 3.18 10.80
CA VAL A 450 -15.01 2.92 9.83
C VAL A 450 -15.13 3.76 8.56
N ASP A 451 -16.31 4.31 8.24
CA ASP A 451 -16.45 5.24 7.13
C ASP A 451 -15.75 6.60 7.42
N GLU A 452 -15.58 6.99 8.68
CA GLU A 452 -14.99 8.27 9.12
C GLU A 452 -13.47 8.31 8.93
N ILE A 453 -12.79 7.16 8.91
CA ILE A 453 -11.36 7.11 8.58
C ILE A 453 -11.07 7.50 7.12
N GLY A 454 -12.13 7.70 6.31
CA GLY A 454 -12.06 8.26 4.97
C GLY A 454 -11.30 9.60 4.89
N ILE A 455 -11.26 10.38 5.98
CA ILE A 455 -10.52 11.66 6.03
C ILE A 455 -9.00 11.50 5.91
N TYR A 456 -8.44 10.34 6.28
CA TYR A 456 -7.00 10.12 6.28
C TYR A 456 -6.52 9.67 4.89
N ARG A 457 -5.59 10.42 4.30
CA ARG A 457 -5.02 10.13 2.96
C ARG A 457 -4.28 8.79 2.91
N ASP A 458 -3.64 8.42 4.01
CA ASP A 458 -2.86 7.19 4.17
C ASP A 458 -3.67 6.05 4.82
N ARG A 459 -5.01 6.15 4.89
CA ARG A 459 -5.86 5.12 5.52
C ARG A 459 -5.65 3.70 4.99
N ALA A 460 -5.25 3.53 3.73
CA ALA A 460 -4.92 2.24 3.15
C ALA A 460 -3.68 1.57 3.83
N GLN A 461 -2.80 2.38 4.45
CA GLN A 461 -1.64 1.93 5.22
C GLN A 461 -1.99 1.60 6.67
N VAL A 462 -3.20 1.95 7.15
CA VAL A 462 -3.64 1.68 8.52
C VAL A 462 -3.72 0.16 8.72
N PRO A 463 -2.99 -0.41 9.71
CA PRO A 463 -3.09 -1.82 10.02
C PRO A 463 -4.51 -2.23 10.40
N SER A 464 -4.94 -3.45 10.06
CA SER A 464 -6.31 -3.93 10.34
C SER A 464 -6.69 -3.82 11.82
N TYR A 465 -5.77 -4.14 12.73
CA TYR A 465 -6.00 -4.04 14.18
C TYR A 465 -6.28 -2.61 14.67
N ALA A 466 -5.91 -1.59 13.88
CA ALA A 466 -6.02 -0.20 14.27
C ALA A 466 -7.22 0.51 13.65
N VAL A 467 -7.94 -0.13 12.72
CA VAL A 467 -9.04 0.48 11.97
C VAL A 467 -10.14 0.98 12.90
N ASP A 468 -10.63 0.13 13.80
CA ASP A 468 -11.72 0.50 14.71
C ASP A 468 -11.31 1.56 15.73
N ALA A 469 -10.08 1.45 16.24
CA ALA A 469 -9.56 2.42 17.20
C ALA A 469 -9.28 3.79 16.56
N LEU A 470 -8.83 3.82 15.31
CA LEU A 470 -8.68 5.04 14.52
C LEU A 470 -10.03 5.64 14.12
N ALA A 471 -11.02 4.80 13.83
CA ALA A 471 -12.37 5.25 13.53
C ALA A 471 -13.06 5.88 14.75
N THR A 472 -12.65 5.49 15.96
CA THR A 472 -13.22 5.98 17.21
C THR A 472 -12.53 7.24 17.74
N ALA A 473 -11.27 7.48 17.35
CA ALA A 473 -10.49 8.64 17.75
C ALA A 473 -10.78 9.84 16.83
#